data_AF-A0A9R0V8X5-F1
#
_entry.id   AF-A0A9R0V8X5-F1
#
_cell.length_a   1.000
_cell.length_b   1.000
_cell.length_c   1.000
_cell.angle_alpha   90.00
_cell.angle_beta   90.00
_cell.angle_gamma   90.00
#
_symmetry.space_group_name_H-M   'P 1'
#
loop_
_entity.id
_entity.type
_entity.pdbx_description
1 polymer ?
#
loop_
_entity_poly.entity_id
_entity_poly.type
_entity_poly.pdbx_seq_one_letter_code
_entity_poly.pdbx_strand_id
1 'polypeptide(L)'
;MCPGGQVVLTSTNPLELCVNGMSFSRRASKWANSALVVTVSSHDFEPFQSHGSLAGVEFQREYERRAAMMGGGNFVVPAQCVTDFISNKLSVTTLPPSSYRLGVRPSKLHELFPPYLTEALQQSIMMIDKEV
;
A
#
# COMPACT_ATOMS: atom_id res chain seq x y z
N MET A 1 -11.99 3.39 6.84
CA MET A 1 -12.23 1.94 7.05
C MET A 1 -13.49 1.54 6.31
N CYS A 2 -13.47 0.39 5.63
CA CYS A 2 -14.54 -0.15 4.78
C CYS A 2 -14.97 -1.54 5.31
N PRO A 3 -16.00 -1.62 6.17
CA PRO A 3 -16.48 -2.88 6.70
C PRO A 3 -17.15 -3.70 5.60
N GLY A 4 -16.90 -5.02 5.57
CA GLY A 4 -17.49 -5.91 4.59
C GLY A 4 -17.33 -5.42 3.15
N GLY A 5 -16.12 -4.94 2.83
CA GLY A 5 -15.76 -4.27 1.60
C GLY A 5 -14.80 -5.04 0.70
N GLN A 6 -14.17 -4.31 -0.21
CA GLN A 6 -13.10 -4.78 -1.09
C GLN A 6 -12.07 -3.66 -1.34
N VAL A 7 -10.82 -4.07 -1.59
CA VAL A 7 -9.77 -3.19 -2.12
C VAL A 7 -10.01 -3.03 -3.63
N VAL A 8 -9.90 -1.81 -4.13
CA VAL A 8 -10.18 -1.45 -5.53
C VAL A 8 -9.04 -0.68 -6.17
N LEU A 9 -8.91 -0.82 -7.49
CA LEU A 9 -7.99 -0.03 -8.30
C LEU A 9 -8.52 1.40 -8.43
N THR A 10 -7.65 2.38 -8.22
CA THR A 10 -7.94 3.81 -8.43
C THR A 10 -6.89 4.51 -9.28
N SER A 11 -5.98 3.77 -9.92
CA SER A 11 -5.01 4.32 -10.87
C SER A 11 -5.68 5.04 -12.03
N THR A 12 -5.13 6.19 -12.40
CA THR A 12 -5.51 6.95 -13.61
C THR A 12 -4.51 6.79 -14.75
N ASN A 13 -3.41 6.05 -14.53
CA ASN A 13 -2.32 5.85 -15.48
C ASN A 13 -1.87 4.37 -15.42
N PRO A 14 -1.67 3.70 -16.57
CA PRO A 14 -1.28 2.29 -16.61
C PRO A 14 0.12 1.98 -16.03
N LEU A 15 0.98 2.98 -15.90
CA LEU A 15 2.33 2.84 -15.32
C LEU A 15 2.37 3.12 -13.81
N GLU A 16 1.25 3.51 -13.23
CA GLU A 16 1.11 3.92 -11.83
C GLU A 16 0.10 3.01 -11.13
N LEU A 17 0.36 2.68 -9.87
CA LEU A 17 -0.51 1.82 -9.07
C LEU A 17 -1.01 2.58 -7.84
N CYS A 18 -2.32 2.80 -7.80
CA CYS A 18 -3.03 3.38 -6.66
C CYS A 18 -4.25 2.50 -6.32
N VAL A 19 -4.46 2.28 -5.02
CA VAL A 19 -5.58 1.48 -4.51
C VAL A 19 -6.38 2.25 -3.46
N ASN A 20 -7.65 1.90 -3.31
CA ASN A 20 -8.52 2.42 -2.26
C ASN A 20 -9.43 1.31 -1.71
N GLY A 21 -10.26 1.62 -0.72
CA GLY A 21 -11.29 0.74 -0.17
C GLY A 21 -12.69 1.18 -0.57
N MET A 22 -13.58 0.23 -0.81
CA MET A 22 -15.01 0.48 -0.93
C MET A 22 -15.84 -0.60 -0.24
N SER A 23 -17.09 -0.28 0.10
CA SER A 23 -18.08 -1.26 0.53
C SER A 23 -19.41 -1.03 -0.20
N PHE A 24 -20.11 -2.11 -0.53
CA PHE A 24 -21.52 -2.02 -0.91
C PHE A 24 -22.37 -1.68 0.32
N SER A 25 -23.58 -1.13 0.10
CA SER A 25 -24.51 -0.74 1.17
C SER A 25 -24.71 -1.83 2.22
N ARG A 26 -24.85 -3.10 1.81
CA ARG A 26 -25.04 -4.24 2.71
C ARG A 26 -23.82 -4.62 3.56
N ARG A 27 -22.61 -4.17 3.20
CA ARG A 27 -21.34 -4.49 3.91
C ARG A 27 -21.20 -5.99 4.24
N ALA A 28 -21.54 -6.84 3.28
CA ALA A 28 -21.68 -8.29 3.49
C ALA A 28 -20.51 -9.12 2.93
N SER A 29 -19.44 -8.48 2.43
CA SER A 29 -18.22 -9.21 2.05
C SER A 29 -17.57 -9.80 3.30
N LYS A 30 -16.92 -10.96 3.15
CA LYS A 30 -16.12 -11.57 4.22
C LYS A 30 -14.87 -10.77 4.61
N TRP A 31 -14.53 -9.73 3.84
CA TRP A 31 -13.34 -8.92 4.01
C TRP A 31 -13.64 -7.59 4.70
N ALA A 32 -12.83 -7.23 5.68
CA ALA A 32 -12.71 -5.86 6.18
C ALA A 32 -11.41 -5.26 5.64
N ASN A 33 -11.43 -3.98 5.27
CA ASN A 33 -10.21 -3.29 4.85
C ASN A 33 -10.16 -1.84 5.36
N SER A 34 -8.96 -1.32 5.53
CA SER A 34 -8.68 0.07 5.84
C SER A 34 -7.31 0.45 5.29
N ALA A 35 -7.15 1.70 4.87
CA ALA A 35 -5.83 2.26 4.64
C ALA A 35 -5.18 2.52 6.00
N LEU A 36 -3.98 1.97 6.19
CA LEU A 36 -3.06 2.39 7.23
C LEU A 36 -2.09 3.38 6.56
N VAL A 37 -2.01 4.60 7.10
CA VAL A 37 -1.31 5.71 6.46
C VAL A 37 -0.34 6.37 7.45
N VAL A 38 0.73 6.95 6.91
CA VAL A 38 1.65 7.80 7.64
C VAL A 38 1.59 9.19 7.03
N THR A 39 1.50 10.20 7.89
CA THR A 39 1.53 11.60 7.44
C THR A 39 2.92 11.95 6.92
N VAL A 40 2.97 12.57 5.75
CA VAL A 40 4.18 13.13 5.17
C VAL A 40 4.10 14.66 5.13
N SER A 41 5.25 15.29 5.06
CA SER A 41 5.51 16.72 5.09
C SER A 41 6.46 17.12 3.96
N SER A 42 6.71 18.42 3.82
CA SER A 42 7.65 18.93 2.80
C SER A 42 9.09 18.44 2.94
N HIS A 43 9.49 17.95 4.12
CA HIS A 43 10.80 17.33 4.30
C HIS A 43 10.89 15.96 3.60
N ASP A 44 9.80 15.21 3.56
CA ASP A 44 9.80 13.84 3.04
C ASP A 44 9.92 13.79 1.51
N PHE A 45 9.55 14.90 0.84
CA PHE A 45 9.67 15.09 -0.60
C PHE A 45 10.69 16.17 -0.98
N GLU A 46 11.62 16.51 -0.09
CA GLU A 46 12.77 17.36 -0.41
C GLU A 46 13.61 16.85 -1.60
N PRO A 47 13.80 15.52 -1.81
CA PRO A 47 14.49 15.03 -3.00
C PRO A 47 13.82 15.40 -4.34
N PHE A 48 12.54 15.83 -4.32
CA PHE A 48 11.76 16.19 -5.50
C PHE A 48 11.62 17.71 -5.68
N GLN A 49 12.39 18.53 -4.96
CA GLN A 49 12.30 20.00 -5.00
C GLN A 49 12.57 20.60 -6.39
N SER A 50 13.26 19.89 -7.28
CA SER A 50 13.42 20.27 -8.69
C SER A 50 12.07 20.46 -9.42
N HIS A 51 11.00 19.85 -8.92
CA HIS A 51 9.63 19.99 -9.43
C HIS A 51 8.87 21.18 -8.80
N GLY A 52 9.52 21.97 -7.95
CA GLY A 52 8.96 23.17 -7.32
C GLY A 52 7.68 22.87 -6.52
N SER A 53 6.63 23.67 -6.73
CA SER A 53 5.33 23.50 -6.05
C SER A 53 4.66 22.13 -6.28
N LEU A 54 5.10 21.38 -7.28
CA LEU A 54 4.58 20.04 -7.61
C LEU A 54 5.44 18.90 -7.04
N ALA A 55 6.45 19.19 -6.20
CA ALA A 55 7.31 18.17 -5.59
C ALA A 55 6.52 17.04 -4.89
N GLY A 56 5.44 17.38 -4.17
CA GLY A 56 4.58 16.39 -3.53
C GLY A 56 3.82 15.49 -4.52
N VAL A 57 3.46 16.02 -5.70
CA VAL A 57 2.82 15.22 -6.77
C VAL A 57 3.83 14.26 -7.38
N GLU A 58 5.08 14.68 -7.59
CA GLU A 58 6.11 13.78 -8.11
C GLU A 58 6.50 12.71 -7.08
N PHE A 59 6.54 13.06 -5.79
CA PHE A 59 6.68 12.08 -4.71
C PHE A 59 5.60 11.00 -4.78
N GLN A 60 4.32 11.39 -4.95
CA GLN A 60 3.22 10.43 -5.10
C GLN A 60 3.45 9.51 -6.31
N ARG A 61 3.73 10.10 -7.49
CA ARG A 61 3.96 9.35 -8.72
C ARG A 61 5.14 8.39 -8.62
N GLU A 62 6.22 8.78 -7.95
CA GLU A 62 7.37 7.90 -7.74
C GLU A 62 6.96 6.61 -7.03
N TYR A 63 6.22 6.71 -5.92
CA TYR A 63 5.78 5.52 -5.19
C TYR A 63 4.68 4.74 -5.91
N GLU A 64 3.79 5.41 -6.66
CA GLU A 64 2.81 4.73 -7.52
C GLU A 64 3.50 3.92 -8.62
N ARG A 65 4.54 4.46 -9.27
CA ARG A 65 5.33 3.74 -10.28
C ARG A 65 6.13 2.61 -9.66
N ARG A 66 6.77 2.84 -8.50
CA ARG A 66 7.48 1.77 -7.75
C ARG A 66 6.55 0.63 -7.39
N ALA A 67 5.36 0.93 -6.88
CA ALA A 67 4.36 -0.08 -6.56
C ALA A 67 3.92 -0.86 -7.80
N ALA A 68 3.69 -0.18 -8.94
CA ALA A 68 3.38 -0.85 -10.21
C ALA A 68 4.51 -1.80 -10.67
N MET A 69 5.77 -1.36 -10.57
CA MET A 69 6.94 -2.18 -10.90
C MET A 69 7.06 -3.40 -9.97
N MET A 70 6.88 -3.22 -8.66
CA MET A 70 6.89 -4.30 -7.69
C MET A 70 5.74 -5.30 -7.90
N GLY A 71 4.61 -4.85 -8.44
CA GLY A 71 3.48 -5.69 -8.84
C GLY A 71 3.71 -6.46 -10.15
N GLY A 72 4.66 -6.01 -10.98
CA GLY A 72 4.93 -6.56 -12.30
C GLY A 72 4.03 -6.01 -13.41
N GLY A 73 3.39 -4.85 -13.19
CA GLY A 73 2.48 -4.22 -14.15
C GLY A 73 1.07 -4.82 -14.18
N ASN A 74 0.29 -4.46 -15.21
CA ASN A 74 -1.10 -4.91 -15.41
C ASN A 74 -2.03 -4.68 -14.20
N PHE A 75 -1.76 -3.65 -13.41
CA PHE A 75 -2.49 -3.35 -12.17
C PHE A 75 -2.48 -4.47 -11.11
N VAL A 76 -1.55 -5.42 -11.20
CA VAL A 76 -1.31 -6.39 -10.14
C VAL A 76 -0.72 -5.66 -8.94
N VAL A 77 -1.28 -5.87 -7.76
CA VAL A 77 -0.85 -5.15 -6.55
C VAL A 77 0.28 -5.91 -5.85
N PRO A 78 1.43 -5.26 -5.53
CA PRO A 78 2.42 -5.86 -4.65
C PRO A 78 1.82 -5.99 -3.24
N ALA A 79 1.95 -7.16 -2.64
CA ALA A 79 1.37 -7.48 -1.35
C ALA A 79 2.33 -8.32 -0.51
N GLN A 80 2.22 -8.19 0.80
CA GLN A 80 3.05 -8.88 1.77
C GLN A 80 2.19 -9.28 2.97
N CYS A 81 2.43 -10.47 3.54
CA CYS A 81 1.82 -10.85 4.80
C CYS A 81 2.29 -9.91 5.92
N VAL A 82 1.42 -9.62 6.88
CA VAL A 82 1.72 -8.67 7.97
C VAL A 82 2.92 -9.12 8.81
N THR A 83 3.00 -10.42 9.13
CA THR A 83 4.12 -11.01 9.89
C THR A 83 5.47 -10.81 9.19
N ASP A 84 5.45 -10.97 7.87
CA ASP A 84 6.58 -10.81 6.96
C ASP A 84 6.98 -9.34 6.82
N PHE A 85 5.99 -8.45 6.70
CA PHE A 85 6.20 -7.00 6.65
C PHE A 85 6.86 -6.48 7.93
N ILE A 86 6.39 -6.90 9.11
CA ILE A 86 6.98 -6.52 10.41
C ILE A 86 8.41 -7.07 10.55
N SER A 87 8.67 -8.27 10.02
CA SER A 87 9.97 -8.93 10.17
C SER A 87 10.97 -8.61 9.05
N ASN A 88 10.63 -7.69 8.13
CA ASN A 88 11.43 -7.37 6.94
C ASN A 88 11.85 -8.62 6.13
N LYS A 89 10.90 -9.55 5.91
CA LYS A 89 11.13 -10.82 5.21
C LYS A 89 10.04 -11.07 4.18
N LEU A 90 10.35 -11.80 3.12
CA LEU A 90 9.34 -12.36 2.23
C LEU A 90 9.49 -13.88 2.26
N SER A 91 8.74 -14.51 3.15
CA SER A 91 8.80 -15.95 3.41
C SER A 91 7.78 -16.74 2.61
N VAL A 92 6.72 -16.09 2.12
CA VAL A 92 5.67 -16.73 1.31
C VAL A 92 5.83 -16.44 -0.18
N THR A 93 5.74 -17.50 -0.99
CA THR A 93 5.66 -17.40 -2.47
C THR A 93 4.22 -17.36 -2.98
N THR A 94 3.26 -17.71 -2.13
CA THR A 94 1.82 -17.68 -2.42
C THR A 94 1.10 -16.93 -1.31
N LEU A 95 0.37 -15.87 -1.67
CA LEU A 95 -0.40 -15.06 -0.72
C LEU A 95 -1.76 -15.72 -0.41
N PRO A 96 -2.35 -15.46 0.77
CA PRO A 96 -3.74 -15.81 1.04
C PRO A 96 -4.68 -15.11 0.05
N PRO A 97 -5.93 -15.59 -0.11
CA PRO A 97 -6.92 -14.94 -0.95
C PRO A 97 -7.07 -13.45 -0.60
N SER A 98 -7.34 -12.63 -1.61
CA SER A 98 -7.55 -11.19 -1.46
C SER A 98 -8.93 -10.77 -1.98
N SER A 99 -9.44 -9.64 -1.48
CA SER A 99 -10.61 -8.98 -2.06
C SER A 99 -10.29 -8.26 -3.38
N TYR A 100 -9.01 -7.96 -3.64
CA TYR A 100 -8.57 -7.28 -4.85
C TYR A 100 -8.62 -8.21 -6.06
N ARG A 101 -9.35 -7.79 -7.10
CA ARG A 101 -9.74 -8.69 -8.21
C ARG A 101 -8.72 -8.81 -9.34
N LEU A 102 -7.85 -7.81 -9.52
CA LEU A 102 -6.88 -7.80 -10.63
C LEU A 102 -5.59 -8.59 -10.32
N GLY A 103 -5.53 -9.20 -9.14
CA GLY A 103 -4.42 -10.05 -8.72
C GLY A 103 -3.45 -9.36 -7.77
N VAL A 104 -2.81 -10.17 -6.94
CA VAL A 104 -1.79 -9.74 -5.99
C VAL A 104 -0.51 -10.52 -6.24
N ARG A 105 0.63 -9.87 -6.03
CA ARG A 105 1.96 -10.46 -6.18
C ARG A 105 2.70 -10.41 -4.83
N PRO A 106 3.22 -11.53 -4.31
CA PRO A 106 4.11 -11.49 -3.16
C PRO A 106 5.34 -10.63 -3.48
N SER A 107 5.48 -9.52 -2.75
CA SER A 107 6.54 -8.53 -2.96
C SER A 107 6.99 -7.98 -1.61
N LYS A 108 8.23 -7.50 -1.54
CA LYS A 108 8.82 -6.93 -0.33
C LYS A 108 8.33 -5.51 -0.07
N LEU A 109 7.08 -5.35 0.39
CA LEU A 109 6.50 -4.02 0.64
C LEU A 109 7.29 -3.18 1.65
N HIS A 110 8.02 -3.80 2.57
CA HIS A 110 8.95 -3.11 3.46
C HIS A 110 10.12 -2.40 2.74
N GLU A 111 10.35 -2.67 1.45
CA GLU A 111 11.31 -1.96 0.60
C GLU A 111 10.66 -0.85 -0.26
N LEU A 112 9.33 -0.67 -0.21
CA LEU A 112 8.62 0.30 -1.06
C LEU A 112 8.91 1.75 -0.66
N PHE A 113 8.85 2.04 0.65
CA PHE A 113 9.02 3.38 1.22
C PHE A 113 10.38 3.52 1.94
N PRO A 114 10.84 4.75 2.22
CA PRO A 114 12.01 4.98 3.05
C PRO A 114 11.88 4.31 4.42
N PRO A 115 12.99 3.87 5.03
CA PRO A 115 12.95 3.09 6.27
C PRO A 115 12.10 3.70 7.39
N TYR A 116 12.18 5.01 7.62
CA TYR A 116 11.43 5.67 8.68
C TYR A 116 9.89 5.63 8.48
N LEU A 117 9.40 5.68 7.24
CA LEU A 117 7.96 5.52 6.94
C LEU A 117 7.52 4.07 7.13
N THR A 118 8.34 3.13 6.66
CA THR A 118 8.11 1.70 6.84
C THR A 118 8.07 1.33 8.32
N GLU A 119 9.03 1.82 9.11
CA GLU A 119 9.10 1.60 10.56
C GLU A 119 7.88 2.19 11.27
N ALA A 120 7.44 3.40 10.92
CA ALA A 120 6.23 3.99 11.47
C ALA A 120 4.99 3.11 11.22
N LEU A 121 4.85 2.56 10.01
CA LEU A 121 3.79 1.60 9.69
C LEU A 121 3.91 0.33 10.53
N GLN A 122 5.11 -0.27 10.62
CA GLN A 122 5.33 -1.48 11.43
C GLN A 122 4.97 -1.26 12.90
N GLN A 123 5.42 -0.15 13.49
CA GLN A 123 5.09 0.21 14.88
C GLN A 123 3.59 0.39 15.08
N SER A 124 2.92 1.05 14.14
CA SER A 124 1.46 1.23 14.22
C SER A 124 0.69 -0.09 14.18
N ILE A 125 1.12 -1.06 13.35
CA ILE A 125 0.51 -2.39 13.31
C ILE A 125 0.67 -3.11 14.64
N MET A 126 1.88 -3.09 15.21
CA MET A 126 2.17 -3.71 16.51
C MET A 126 1.41 -3.05 17.66
N MET A 127 1.08 -1.76 17.56
CA MET A 127 0.25 -1.07 18.53
C MET A 127 -1.22 -1.44 18.38
N ILE A 128 -1.73 -1.52 17.15
CA ILE A 128 -3.12 -1.92 16.87
C ILE A 128 -3.40 -3.32 17.41
N ASP A 129 -2.46 -4.26 17.26
CA ASP A 129 -2.59 -5.64 17.78
C ASP A 129 -2.77 -5.71 19.31
N LYS A 130 -2.39 -4.67 20.05
CA LYS A 130 -2.57 -4.59 21.51
C LYS A 130 -3.93 -4.02 21.93
N GLU A 131 -4.59 -3.29 21.04
CA GLU A 131 -5.81 -2.53 21.31
C GLU A 131 -7.08 -3.24 20.80
N VAL A 132 -6.92 -4.31 20.02
CA VAL A 132 -8.00 -5.07 19.35
C VAL A 132 -8.04 -6.49 19.88
#